data_AF-A0A3Q7RN35-F1
#
_entry.id   AF-A0A3Q7RN35-F1
#
_cell.length_a   1.000
_cell.length_b   1.000
_cell.length_c   1.000
_cell.angle_alpha   90.00
_cell.angle_beta   90.00
_cell.angle_gamma   90.00
#
_symmetry.space_group_name_H-M   'P 1'
#
loop_
_entity.id
_entity.type
_entity.pdbx_description
1 polymer ?
#
loop_
_entity_poly.entity_id
_entity_poly.type
_entity_poly.pdbx_seq_one_letter_code
_entity_poly.pdbx_strand_id
1 'polypeptide(L)'
;MQFSGGMRKKLRLGGDQRKASYPHSLQFYLEPPSENISLIEFESLAIDRVKLLKAVENLGVSYVKGIEPYQSKLENEIRRLKFSFRESLEDEYEPRRKDHISHFILRLAYCQSEDLRRWFIQQEMDLLRFRFSILPKDKIRNFLKDSHLQFEAISDEEKSLREQEILASSPSLCGSKLDLDSESVYKIPFADALDLFRGRKVYLEGGFAYVPLRDIVAIVLNEFRAKLSKALALTARSLPAVQSDERLQPLLNHLSHSYTGQDYTIQKNAGKISLDQIDSFDKGYSYNIRHSFGKEGKRTDYTPFSCLKIILTNPPGQGDYHGCPFRHSDPELLKQKLQSYKISPAGINQILDLVKGTHYQVACQKYFEMIHNVDDCGFSLNHPNQFFFESQRILNGSKDIRKESIQPETPQPKPSVQKTKDASSALACLNSSLEMDMETLEDYFSE
;
A
#
# COMPACT_ATOMS: atom_id res chain seq x y z
N MET A 1 -13.94 4.06 -21.90
CA MET A 1 -12.91 5.03 -22.30
C MET A 1 -12.62 4.79 -23.78
N GLN A 2 -12.80 5.79 -24.64
CA GLN A 2 -12.36 5.69 -26.04
C GLN A 2 -10.90 6.13 -26.10
N PHE A 3 -10.00 5.22 -26.46
CA PHE A 3 -8.59 5.53 -26.70
C PHE A 3 -8.40 5.87 -28.18
N SER A 4 -8.84 7.07 -28.60
CA SER A 4 -8.56 7.57 -29.95
C SER A 4 -7.19 8.28 -29.98
N GLY A 5 -6.28 7.80 -30.82
CA GLY A 5 -4.92 8.34 -31.04
C GLY A 5 -4.89 9.67 -31.79
N GLY A 6 -5.59 10.69 -31.30
CA GLY A 6 -5.53 12.06 -31.81
C GLY A 6 -5.06 13.01 -30.73
N MET A 7 -3.96 13.73 -30.96
CA MET A 7 -3.53 14.85 -30.11
C MET A 7 -4.61 15.94 -30.07
N ARG A 8 -5.54 15.84 -29.12
CA ARG A 8 -6.40 16.98 -28.74
C ARG A 8 -5.73 17.69 -27.57
N LYS A 9 -5.39 18.97 -27.80
CA LYS A 9 -4.84 19.89 -26.78
C LYS A 9 -5.64 19.78 -25.49
N LYS A 10 -4.93 19.63 -24.37
CA LYS A 10 -5.46 19.62 -23.00
C LYS A 10 -6.39 20.83 -22.82
N LEU A 11 -7.70 20.60 -22.73
CA LEU A 11 -8.64 21.67 -22.37
C LEU A 11 -8.30 22.07 -20.93
N ARG A 12 -7.60 23.20 -20.75
CA ARG A 12 -7.39 23.75 -19.41
C ARG A 12 -8.74 24.27 -18.93
N LEU A 13 -9.46 23.46 -18.15
CA LEU A 13 -10.63 23.92 -17.41
C LEU A 13 -10.21 25.14 -16.56
N GLY A 14 -10.96 26.23 -16.64
CA GLY A 14 -10.77 27.42 -15.80
C GLY A 14 -11.10 27.12 -14.33
N GLY A 15 -10.67 28.00 -13.41
CA GLY A 15 -10.76 27.78 -11.96
C GLY A 15 -12.16 27.42 -11.43
N ASP A 16 -13.22 28.03 -11.97
CA ASP A 16 -14.61 27.74 -11.57
C ASP A 16 -15.12 26.37 -12.06
N GLN A 17 -14.74 25.94 -13.27
CA GLN A 17 -15.15 24.63 -13.80
C GLN A 17 -14.46 23.47 -13.07
N ARG A 18 -13.26 23.70 -12.52
CA ARG A 18 -12.52 22.68 -11.75
C ARG A 18 -13.18 22.37 -10.42
N LYS A 19 -13.64 23.40 -9.69
CA LYS A 19 -14.35 23.23 -8.41
C LYS A 19 -15.74 22.61 -8.59
N ALA A 20 -16.42 22.91 -9.70
CA ALA A 20 -17.70 22.29 -10.03
C ALA A 20 -17.60 20.76 -10.27
N SER A 21 -16.48 20.29 -10.83
CA SER A 21 -16.27 18.86 -11.15
C SER A 21 -16.08 17.99 -9.90
N TYR A 22 -15.47 18.56 -8.85
CA TYR A 22 -15.20 17.87 -7.58
C TYR A 22 -15.58 18.75 -6.39
N PRO A 23 -16.86 18.79 -5.96
CA PRO A 23 -17.31 19.69 -4.91
C PRO A 23 -16.84 19.25 -3.51
N HIS A 24 -16.72 17.95 -3.27
CA HIS A 24 -16.39 17.37 -1.97
C HIS A 24 -15.14 16.49 -2.03
N SER A 25 -14.45 16.33 -0.89
CA SER A 25 -13.37 15.33 -0.72
C SER A 25 -13.89 13.90 -0.54
N LEU A 26 -15.19 13.76 -0.28
CA LEU A 26 -15.92 12.48 -0.32
C LEU A 26 -16.63 12.34 -1.65
N GLN A 27 -16.62 11.13 -2.21
CA GLN A 27 -17.30 10.82 -3.46
C GLN A 27 -17.87 9.41 -3.44
N PHE A 28 -19.06 9.22 -4.03
CA PHE A 28 -19.64 7.89 -4.28
C PHE A 28 -19.10 7.22 -5.56
N TYR A 29 -18.28 7.93 -6.33
CA TYR A 29 -17.71 7.49 -7.61
C TYR A 29 -18.79 6.92 -8.57
N LEU A 30 -19.85 7.71 -8.79
CA LEU A 30 -21.00 7.31 -9.61
C LEU A 30 -20.71 7.47 -11.11
N GLU A 31 -20.20 8.64 -11.48
CA GLU A 31 -19.96 9.00 -12.87
C GLU A 31 -18.51 8.70 -13.27
N PRO A 32 -18.26 8.03 -14.42
CA PRO A 32 -16.91 7.75 -14.86
C PRO A 32 -16.17 9.02 -15.30
N PRO A 33 -14.85 9.14 -15.02
CA PRO A 33 -14.05 10.26 -15.50
C PRO A 33 -13.99 10.27 -17.03
N SER A 34 -14.23 11.44 -17.63
CA SER A 34 -14.21 11.68 -19.08
C SER A 34 -12.86 12.23 -19.60
N GLU A 35 -11.92 12.46 -18.69
CA GLU A 35 -10.59 12.99 -19.01
C GLU A 35 -9.67 11.90 -19.61
N ASN A 36 -8.84 12.31 -20.57
CA ASN A 36 -7.78 11.48 -21.12
C ASN A 36 -6.49 11.66 -20.32
N ILE A 37 -5.86 10.56 -19.92
CA ILE A 37 -4.59 10.53 -19.19
C ILE A 37 -3.53 9.74 -19.95
N SER A 38 -2.26 10.00 -19.66
CA SER A 38 -1.16 9.21 -20.24
C SER A 38 -1.13 7.80 -19.62
N LEU A 39 -0.52 6.83 -20.32
CA LEU A 39 -0.37 5.47 -19.78
C LEU A 39 0.49 5.43 -18.51
N ILE A 40 1.52 6.29 -18.44
CA ILE A 40 2.39 6.44 -17.26
C ILE A 40 1.58 6.97 -16.07
N GLU A 41 0.73 7.97 -16.29
CA GLU A 41 -0.16 8.50 -15.26
C GLU A 41 -1.19 7.45 -14.83
N PHE A 42 -1.77 6.71 -15.78
CA PHE A 42 -2.69 5.61 -15.50
C PHE A 42 -2.06 4.56 -14.57
N GLU A 43 -0.85 4.11 -14.89
CA GLU A 43 -0.11 3.14 -14.07
C GLU A 43 0.24 3.70 -12.69
N SER A 44 0.77 4.93 -12.63
CA SER A 44 1.11 5.58 -11.36
C SER A 44 -0.11 5.74 -10.44
N LEU A 45 -1.26 6.17 -10.98
CA LEU A 45 -2.50 6.32 -10.23
C LEU A 45 -3.01 4.98 -9.69
N ALA A 46 -2.92 3.92 -10.51
CA ALA A 46 -3.31 2.59 -10.10
C ALA A 46 -2.44 2.06 -8.97
N ILE A 47 -1.11 2.14 -9.13
CA ILE A 47 -0.14 1.67 -8.13
C ILE A 47 -0.32 2.41 -6.80
N ASP A 48 -0.46 3.74 -6.85
CA ASP A 48 -0.64 4.55 -5.64
C ASP A 48 -1.93 4.20 -4.90
N ARG A 49 -3.03 3.95 -5.61
CA ARG A 49 -4.28 3.53 -4.94
C ARG A 49 -4.19 2.12 -4.39
N VAL A 50 -3.54 1.18 -5.08
CA VAL A 50 -3.32 -0.17 -4.53
C VAL A 50 -2.47 -0.10 -3.27
N LYS A 51 -1.42 0.74 -3.23
CA LYS A 51 -0.63 0.98 -2.01
C LYS A 51 -1.52 1.49 -0.87
N LEU A 52 -2.40 2.45 -1.13
CA LEU A 52 -3.33 2.96 -0.13
C LEU A 52 -4.28 1.87 0.39
N LEU A 53 -4.92 1.10 -0.49
CA LEU A 53 -5.87 0.07 -0.07
C LEU A 53 -5.19 -1.10 0.66
N LYS A 54 -3.95 -1.46 0.29
CA LYS A 54 -3.14 -2.43 1.04
C LYS A 54 -2.73 -1.88 2.41
N ALA A 55 -2.47 -0.58 2.54
CA ALA A 55 -2.23 0.03 3.84
C ALA A 55 -3.48 -0.01 4.73
N VAL A 56 -4.67 0.25 4.17
CA VAL A 56 -5.96 0.11 4.87
C VAL A 56 -6.15 -1.32 5.39
N GLU A 57 -5.88 -2.32 4.56
CA GLU A 57 -5.93 -3.74 4.95
C GLU A 57 -4.97 -4.05 6.10
N ASN A 58 -3.68 -3.73 5.94
CA ASN A 58 -2.64 -4.04 6.92
C ASN A 58 -2.93 -3.36 8.26
N LEU A 59 -3.33 -2.09 8.25
CA LEU A 59 -3.68 -1.37 9.47
C LEU A 59 -4.95 -1.93 10.12
N GLY A 60 -5.92 -2.39 9.33
CA GLY A 60 -7.14 -3.02 9.83
C GLY A 60 -6.92 -4.40 10.46
N VAL A 61 -5.82 -5.07 10.14
CA VAL A 61 -5.39 -6.33 10.76
C VAL A 61 -4.55 -6.06 12.02
N SER A 62 -3.63 -5.10 11.95
CA SER A 62 -2.73 -4.78 13.05
C SER A 62 -3.37 -3.97 14.18
N TYR A 63 -4.42 -3.20 13.89
CA TYR A 63 -5.06 -2.29 14.84
C TYR A 63 -6.59 -2.41 14.81
N VAL A 64 -7.22 -2.05 15.92
CA VAL A 64 -8.68 -1.89 15.98
C VAL A 64 -9.08 -0.61 15.24
N LYS A 65 -10.05 -0.69 14.33
CA LYS A 65 -10.52 0.48 13.58
C LYS A 65 -11.10 1.55 14.52
N GLY A 66 -10.67 2.80 14.35
CA GLY A 66 -11.20 3.96 15.08
C GLY A 66 -10.38 4.40 16.29
N ILE A 67 -9.33 3.66 16.68
CA ILE A 67 -8.37 4.12 17.70
C ILE A 67 -7.30 5.03 17.07
N GLU A 68 -6.65 5.84 17.90
CA GLU A 68 -5.65 6.83 17.47
C GLU A 68 -4.50 6.25 16.62
N PRO A 69 -3.83 5.13 16.97
CA PRO A 69 -2.74 4.61 16.14
C PRO A 69 -3.19 4.17 14.75
N TYR A 70 -4.41 3.63 14.62
CA TYR A 70 -4.99 3.34 13.31
C TYR A 70 -5.22 4.62 12.50
N GLN A 71 -5.83 5.63 13.13
CA GLN A 71 -6.19 6.89 12.48
C GLN A 71 -4.95 7.66 12.01
N SER A 72 -3.97 7.85 12.90
CA SER A 72 -2.75 8.59 12.65
C SER A 72 -1.91 7.95 11.52
N LYS A 73 -1.73 6.62 11.55
CA LYS A 73 -0.99 5.90 10.51
C LYS A 73 -1.68 5.95 9.15
N LEU A 74 -3.00 5.77 9.12
CA LEU A 74 -3.75 5.84 7.86
C LEU A 74 -3.74 7.26 7.28
N GLU A 75 -3.85 8.28 8.13
CA GLU A 75 -3.70 9.70 7.74
C GLU A 75 -2.33 9.97 7.12
N ASN A 76 -1.25 9.47 7.73
CA ASN A 76 0.10 9.62 7.21
C ASN A 76 0.28 8.95 5.84
N GLU A 77 -0.29 7.76 5.65
CA GLU A 77 -0.25 7.06 4.36
C GLU A 77 -1.02 7.81 3.25
N ILE A 78 -2.20 8.34 3.56
CA ILE A 78 -2.99 9.16 2.63
C ILE A 78 -2.21 10.43 2.23
N ARG A 79 -1.57 11.10 3.20
CA ARG A 79 -0.71 12.26 2.93
C ARG A 79 0.50 11.91 2.08
N ARG A 80 1.21 10.84 2.44
CA ARG A 80 2.41 10.36 1.72
C ARG A 80 2.10 10.05 0.25
N LEU A 81 0.94 9.46 -0.01
CA LEU A 81 0.46 9.11 -1.35
C LEU A 81 -0.27 10.27 -2.05
N LYS A 82 -0.41 11.44 -1.43
CA LYS A 82 -1.05 12.64 -1.98
C LYS A 82 -2.51 12.43 -2.40
N PHE A 83 -3.26 11.64 -1.64
CA PHE A 83 -4.72 11.52 -1.81
C PHE A 83 -5.44 12.60 -1.01
N SER A 84 -6.67 12.94 -1.43
CA SER A 84 -7.48 13.92 -0.70
C SER A 84 -7.81 13.41 0.71
N PHE A 85 -7.64 14.28 1.71
CA PHE A 85 -7.76 13.94 3.13
C PHE A 85 -8.55 15.01 3.90
N ARG A 86 -7.96 16.20 4.03
CA ARG A 86 -8.56 17.40 4.64
C ARG A 86 -8.44 18.57 3.67
N GLU A 87 -9.43 19.44 3.71
CA GLU A 87 -9.41 20.68 2.96
C GLU A 87 -8.15 21.48 3.36
N SER A 88 -7.37 21.88 2.36
CA SER A 88 -6.17 22.71 2.48
C SER A 88 -6.40 23.96 1.65
N LEU A 89 -5.86 25.09 2.08
CA LEU A 89 -6.09 26.37 1.42
C LEU A 89 -5.56 26.44 -0.03
N GLU A 90 -4.75 25.46 -0.48
CA GLU A 90 -4.23 25.39 -1.85
C GLU A 90 -4.68 24.15 -2.64
N ASP A 91 -5.07 24.40 -3.89
CA ASP A 91 -5.32 23.49 -5.02
C ASP A 91 -5.76 22.04 -4.71
N GLU A 92 -6.96 21.89 -4.15
CA GLU A 92 -7.57 20.59 -3.83
C GLU A 92 -8.06 19.79 -5.05
N TYR A 93 -8.00 20.37 -6.24
CA TYR A 93 -8.47 19.72 -7.45
C TYR A 93 -7.66 18.46 -7.79
N GLU A 94 -6.33 18.51 -7.71
CA GLU A 94 -5.48 17.39 -8.12
C GLU A 94 -5.62 16.17 -7.20
N PRO A 95 -5.63 16.29 -5.85
CA PRO A 95 -5.90 15.15 -4.97
C PRO A 95 -7.30 14.54 -5.17
N ARG A 96 -8.33 15.36 -5.42
CA ARG A 96 -9.70 14.89 -5.71
C ARG A 96 -9.77 14.16 -7.06
N ARG A 97 -9.14 14.73 -8.10
CA ARG A 97 -9.00 14.12 -9.42
C ARG A 97 -8.26 12.79 -9.35
N LYS A 98 -7.11 12.75 -8.66
CA LYS A 98 -6.31 11.54 -8.44
C LYS A 98 -7.15 10.44 -7.78
N ASP A 99 -7.88 10.79 -6.73
CA ASP A 99 -8.75 9.86 -6.01
C ASP A 99 -9.86 9.30 -6.92
N HIS A 100 -10.56 10.18 -7.65
CA HIS A 100 -11.62 9.80 -8.57
C HIS A 100 -11.12 8.86 -9.67
N ILE A 101 -10.08 9.25 -10.40
CA ILE A 101 -9.58 8.49 -11.55
C ILE A 101 -9.01 7.14 -11.09
N SER A 102 -8.17 7.14 -10.05
CA SER A 102 -7.56 5.92 -9.54
C SER A 102 -8.58 4.88 -9.08
N HIS A 103 -9.70 5.31 -8.48
CA HIS A 103 -10.80 4.41 -8.12
C HIS A 103 -11.37 3.68 -9.33
N PHE A 104 -11.68 4.42 -10.41
CA PHE A 104 -12.21 3.83 -11.63
C PHE A 104 -11.20 2.95 -12.37
N ILE A 105 -9.90 3.27 -12.30
CA ILE A 105 -8.85 2.40 -12.84
C ILE A 105 -8.85 1.06 -12.11
N LEU A 106 -8.89 1.07 -10.77
CA LEU A 106 -8.89 -0.18 -9.99
C LEU A 106 -10.15 -1.02 -10.18
N ARG A 107 -11.30 -0.42 -10.54
CA ARG A 107 -12.49 -1.20 -10.92
C ARG A 107 -12.21 -2.16 -12.07
N LEU A 108 -11.33 -1.81 -13.02
CA LEU A 108 -10.97 -2.69 -14.13
C LEU A 108 -10.18 -3.92 -13.64
N ALA A 109 -9.26 -3.74 -12.70
CA ALA A 109 -8.44 -4.83 -12.16
C ALA A 109 -9.26 -5.72 -11.21
N TYR A 110 -10.00 -5.12 -10.28
CA TYR A 110 -10.65 -5.84 -9.19
C TYR A 110 -12.07 -6.35 -9.50
N CYS A 111 -12.59 -6.13 -10.71
CA CYS A 111 -13.88 -6.70 -11.13
C CYS A 111 -13.80 -8.16 -11.63
N GLN A 112 -12.59 -8.69 -11.84
CA GLN A 112 -12.34 -9.96 -12.54
C GLN A 112 -12.83 -11.21 -11.79
N SER A 113 -12.69 -11.25 -10.47
CA SER A 113 -13.13 -12.37 -9.63
C SER A 113 -14.03 -11.90 -8.49
N GLU A 114 -14.79 -12.81 -7.87
CA GLU A 114 -15.58 -12.46 -6.69
C GLU A 114 -14.71 -12.06 -5.49
N ASP A 115 -13.59 -12.76 -5.28
CA ASP A 115 -12.70 -12.48 -4.15
C ASP A 115 -12.06 -11.10 -4.27
N LEU A 116 -11.60 -10.72 -5.47
CA LEU A 116 -11.07 -9.39 -5.74
C LEU A 116 -12.14 -8.30 -5.54
N ARG A 117 -13.38 -8.56 -5.98
CA ARG A 117 -14.49 -7.62 -5.77
C ARG A 117 -14.78 -7.44 -4.29
N ARG A 118 -14.86 -8.52 -3.51
CA ARG A 118 -15.09 -8.48 -2.06
C ARG A 118 -13.99 -7.73 -1.34
N TRP A 119 -12.73 -8.02 -1.66
CA TRP A 119 -11.58 -7.33 -1.09
C TRP A 119 -11.61 -5.83 -1.41
N PHE A 120 -11.78 -5.45 -2.68
CA PHE A 120 -11.80 -4.06 -3.10
C PHE A 120 -12.93 -3.27 -2.46
N ILE A 121 -14.14 -3.82 -2.43
CA ILE A 121 -15.28 -3.22 -1.73
C ILE A 121 -14.97 -3.02 -0.26
N GLN A 122 -14.39 -4.03 0.41
CA GLN A 122 -14.07 -3.95 1.83
C GLN A 122 -13.07 -2.82 2.13
N GLN A 123 -11.96 -2.74 1.39
CA GLN A 123 -10.94 -1.72 1.63
C GLN A 123 -11.44 -0.31 1.27
N GLU A 124 -12.23 -0.16 0.19
CA GLU A 124 -12.85 1.13 -0.17
C GLU A 124 -13.88 1.58 0.86
N MET A 125 -14.68 0.67 1.43
CA MET A 125 -15.60 0.99 2.50
C MET A 125 -14.86 1.44 3.77
N ASP A 126 -13.77 0.77 4.13
CA ASP A 126 -12.97 1.13 5.30
C ASP A 126 -12.28 2.48 5.12
N LEU A 127 -11.78 2.76 3.91
CA LEU A 127 -11.25 4.08 3.54
C LEU A 127 -12.33 5.16 3.62
N LEU A 128 -13.53 4.90 3.09
CA LEU A 128 -14.65 5.84 3.13
C LEU A 128 -15.08 6.10 4.58
N ARG A 129 -15.19 5.06 5.41
CA ARG A 129 -15.52 5.16 6.84
C ARG A 129 -14.50 6.04 7.58
N PHE A 130 -13.22 5.84 7.30
CA PHE A 130 -12.16 6.66 7.87
C PHE A 130 -12.31 8.13 7.44
N ARG A 131 -12.55 8.41 6.14
CA ARG A 131 -12.76 9.78 5.66
C ARG A 131 -13.97 10.45 6.31
N PHE A 132 -15.05 9.74 6.56
CA PHE A 132 -16.19 10.25 7.34
C PHE A 132 -15.79 10.60 8.79
N SER A 133 -14.95 9.78 9.42
CA SER A 133 -14.56 9.97 10.83
C SER A 133 -13.72 11.23 11.09
N ILE A 134 -12.97 11.70 10.09
CA ILE A 134 -12.07 12.86 10.20
C ILE A 134 -12.70 14.17 9.72
N LEU A 135 -13.85 14.09 9.03
CA LEU A 135 -14.49 15.25 8.42
C LEU A 135 -15.35 16.00 9.45
N PRO A 136 -15.33 17.34 9.41
CA PRO A 136 -16.19 18.12 10.28
C PRO A 136 -17.67 17.93 9.90
N LYS A 137 -18.54 18.01 10.92
CA LYS A 137 -20.00 17.76 10.79
C LYS A 137 -20.64 18.60 9.67
N ASP A 138 -20.20 19.84 9.46
CA ASP A 138 -20.76 20.73 8.44
C ASP A 138 -20.48 20.26 7.00
N LYS A 139 -19.30 19.67 6.77
CA LYS A 139 -18.95 19.11 5.46
C LYS A 139 -19.69 17.81 5.19
N ILE A 140 -19.90 17.00 6.23
CA ILE A 140 -20.77 15.82 6.13
C ILE A 140 -22.18 16.27 5.74
N ARG A 141 -22.74 17.28 6.41
CA ARG A 141 -24.06 17.84 6.07
C ARG A 141 -24.15 18.31 4.61
N ASN A 142 -23.15 19.04 4.13
CA ASN A 142 -23.13 19.50 2.73
C ASN A 142 -23.04 18.34 1.74
N PHE A 143 -22.19 17.34 2.03
CA PHE A 143 -22.11 16.13 1.22
C PHE A 143 -23.44 15.37 1.18
N LEU A 144 -24.14 15.26 2.32
CA LEU A 144 -25.44 14.58 2.39
C LEU A 144 -26.51 15.32 1.60
N LYS A 145 -26.52 16.66 1.61
CA LYS A 145 -27.47 17.48 0.82
C LYS A 145 -27.25 17.33 -0.68
N ASP A 146 -25.98 17.30 -1.11
CA ASP A 146 -25.62 17.19 -2.52
C ASP A 146 -25.68 15.74 -3.02
N SER A 147 -25.66 14.78 -2.11
CA SER A 147 -25.89 13.38 -2.45
C SER A 147 -27.35 13.18 -2.88
N HIS A 148 -27.61 12.28 -3.83
CA HIS A 148 -28.95 11.92 -4.29
C HIS A 148 -29.81 11.20 -3.21
N LEU A 149 -29.45 11.34 -1.94
CA LEU A 149 -30.12 10.74 -0.80
C LEU A 149 -31.01 11.80 -0.16
N GLN A 150 -32.29 11.46 0.00
CA GLN A 150 -33.23 12.32 0.68
C GLN A 150 -33.03 12.20 2.20
N PHE A 151 -31.98 12.84 2.71
CA PHE A 151 -31.76 12.97 4.14
C PHE A 151 -32.36 14.28 4.64
N GLU A 152 -33.53 14.19 5.25
CA GLU A 152 -34.18 15.34 5.89
C GLU A 152 -33.81 15.39 7.38
N ALA A 153 -33.22 16.50 7.81
CA ALA A 153 -33.00 16.74 9.22
C ALA A 153 -34.31 17.19 9.88
N ILE A 154 -34.66 16.59 11.03
CA ILE A 154 -35.87 16.97 11.76
C ILE A 154 -35.69 18.33 12.44
N SER A 155 -36.81 19.00 12.70
CA SER A 155 -36.81 20.26 13.46
C SER A 155 -36.53 20.01 14.94
N ASP A 156 -36.13 21.05 15.68
CA ASP A 156 -35.88 20.93 17.11
C ASP A 156 -37.15 20.59 17.89
N GLU A 157 -38.32 21.02 17.43
CA GLU A 157 -39.61 20.67 18.03
C GLU A 157 -39.91 19.17 17.86
N GLU A 158 -39.72 18.62 16.66
CA GLU A 158 -39.90 17.19 16.39
C GLU A 158 -38.89 16.33 17.17
N LYS A 159 -37.67 16.85 17.34
CA LYS A 159 -36.59 16.22 18.09
C LYS A 159 -36.90 16.17 19.59
N SER A 160 -37.35 17.28 20.18
CA SER A 160 -37.75 17.32 21.60
C SER A 160 -38.94 16.42 21.90
N LEU A 161 -39.90 16.30 20.97
CA LEU A 161 -41.07 15.42 21.16
C LEU A 161 -40.68 13.93 21.27
N ARG A 162 -39.65 13.51 20.54
CA ARG A 162 -39.21 12.10 20.43
C ARG A 162 -37.91 11.81 21.16
N GLU A 163 -37.45 12.76 21.96
CA GLU A 163 -36.14 12.73 22.62
C GLU A 163 -35.92 11.44 23.43
N GLN A 164 -36.89 11.10 24.29
CA GLN A 164 -36.76 9.93 25.17
C GLN A 164 -36.67 8.62 24.38
N GLU A 165 -37.48 8.49 23.34
CA GLU A 165 -37.53 7.29 22.49
C GLU A 165 -36.26 7.14 21.63
N ILE A 166 -35.75 8.26 21.10
CA ILE A 166 -34.49 8.29 20.35
C ILE A 166 -33.32 7.90 21.26
N LEU A 167 -33.26 8.45 22.49
CA LEU A 167 -32.22 8.10 23.47
C LEU A 167 -32.29 6.64 23.90
N ALA A 168 -33.50 6.10 24.14
CA ALA A 168 -33.69 4.72 24.53
C ALA A 168 -33.30 3.73 23.42
N SER A 169 -33.45 4.13 22.16
CA SER A 169 -33.22 3.27 21.00
C SER A 169 -31.81 3.38 20.39
N SER A 170 -31.01 4.38 20.78
CA SER A 170 -29.71 4.70 20.15
C SER A 170 -28.54 4.40 21.10
N PRO A 171 -27.86 3.25 20.98
CA PRO A 171 -26.74 2.89 21.86
C PRO A 171 -25.51 3.79 21.71
N SER A 172 -25.41 4.51 20.59
CA SER A 172 -24.35 5.45 20.26
C SER A 172 -24.41 6.73 21.08
N LEU A 173 -25.59 7.07 21.59
CA LEU A 173 -25.83 8.16 22.51
C LEU A 173 -25.73 7.58 23.91
N CYS A 174 -24.87 8.13 24.77
CA CYS A 174 -24.57 7.59 26.11
C CYS A 174 -25.74 7.83 27.11
N GLY A 175 -26.99 7.74 26.66
CA GLY A 175 -28.20 8.08 27.42
C GLY A 175 -28.28 9.55 27.85
N SER A 176 -27.38 10.41 27.37
CA SER A 176 -27.27 11.80 27.80
C SER A 176 -28.02 12.73 26.86
N LYS A 177 -28.95 13.53 27.41
CA LYS A 177 -29.67 14.59 26.70
C LYS A 177 -28.73 15.60 26.03
N LEU A 178 -27.62 15.94 26.68
CA LEU A 178 -26.61 16.88 26.16
C LEU A 178 -25.98 16.41 24.84
N ASP A 179 -25.80 15.09 24.67
CA ASP A 179 -25.26 14.52 23.44
C ASP A 179 -26.27 14.64 22.29
N LEU A 180 -27.55 14.38 22.57
CA LEU A 180 -28.59 14.49 21.55
C LEU A 180 -28.78 15.95 21.14
N ASP A 181 -28.86 16.89 22.07
CA ASP A 181 -29.07 18.32 21.79
C ASP A 181 -27.99 18.87 20.83
N SER A 182 -26.74 18.40 20.99
CA SER A 182 -25.60 18.79 20.16
C SER A 182 -25.54 18.11 18.78
N GLU A 183 -26.44 17.19 18.48
CA GLU A 183 -26.40 16.36 17.28
C GLU A 183 -27.64 16.52 16.40
N SER A 184 -27.44 16.54 15.08
CA SER A 184 -28.56 16.53 14.13
C SER A 184 -29.12 15.13 14.00
N VAL A 185 -30.45 15.01 14.03
CA VAL A 185 -31.17 13.75 13.81
C VAL A 185 -31.83 13.81 12.43
N TYR A 186 -31.74 12.71 11.69
CA TYR A 186 -32.26 12.59 10.34
C TYR A 186 -33.42 11.62 10.31
N LYS A 187 -34.48 12.00 9.59
CA LYS A 187 -35.64 11.16 9.31
C LYS A 187 -35.43 10.46 7.98
N ILE A 188 -35.41 9.14 8.01
CA ILE A 188 -35.04 8.31 6.86
C ILE A 188 -36.09 7.21 6.70
N PRO A 189 -36.53 6.86 5.49
CA PRO A 189 -37.38 5.68 5.28
C PRO A 189 -36.74 4.45 5.93
N PHE A 190 -37.50 3.70 6.73
CA PHE A 190 -36.91 2.62 7.53
C PHE A 190 -36.19 1.57 6.65
N ALA A 191 -36.66 1.34 5.43
CA ALA A 191 -36.06 0.42 4.46
C ALA A 191 -34.58 0.74 4.17
N ASP A 192 -34.19 2.01 4.17
CA ASP A 192 -32.80 2.45 3.93
C ASP A 192 -31.93 2.31 5.18
N ALA A 193 -32.54 2.18 6.37
CA ALA A 193 -31.88 2.03 7.66
C ALA A 193 -31.81 0.57 8.17
N LEU A 194 -31.86 -0.42 7.26
CA LEU A 194 -31.95 -1.86 7.57
C LEU A 194 -30.97 -2.34 8.65
N ASP A 195 -29.71 -1.94 8.55
CA ASP A 195 -28.67 -2.39 9.47
C ASP A 195 -28.80 -1.84 10.89
N LEU A 196 -29.45 -0.69 11.05
CA LEU A 196 -29.68 -0.07 12.35
C LEU A 196 -30.93 -0.67 13.00
N PHE A 197 -32.05 -0.70 12.27
CA PHE A 197 -33.32 -1.11 12.87
C PHE A 197 -33.40 -2.62 13.13
N ARG A 198 -32.78 -3.47 12.29
CA ARG A 198 -32.73 -4.93 12.55
C ARG A 198 -32.05 -5.26 13.88
N GLY A 199 -31.12 -4.39 14.31
CA GLY A 199 -30.40 -4.51 15.56
C GLY A 199 -31.01 -3.73 16.71
N ARG A 200 -32.20 -3.13 16.52
CA ARG A 200 -32.85 -2.21 17.48
C ARG A 200 -31.91 -1.08 17.93
N LYS A 201 -31.17 -0.49 16.98
CA LYS A 201 -30.20 0.59 17.22
C LYS A 201 -30.72 1.97 16.81
N VAL A 202 -32.01 2.07 16.49
CA VAL A 202 -32.65 3.31 16.04
C VAL A 202 -34.12 3.27 16.41
N TYR A 203 -34.69 4.46 16.67
CA TYR A 203 -36.12 4.64 16.88
C TYR A 203 -36.89 4.61 15.55
N LEU A 204 -38.06 3.96 15.55
CA LEU A 204 -38.95 3.85 14.39
C LEU A 204 -40.34 4.42 14.70
N GLU A 205 -40.86 5.28 13.83
CA GLU A 205 -42.24 5.78 13.90
C GLU A 205 -42.79 6.06 12.50
N GLY A 206 -44.02 5.63 12.23
CA GLY A 206 -44.72 5.98 10.98
C GLY A 206 -44.03 5.54 9.68
N GLY A 207 -43.22 4.47 9.72
CA GLY A 207 -42.44 4.01 8.56
C GLY A 207 -41.09 4.72 8.37
N PHE A 208 -40.69 5.54 9.32
CA PHE A 208 -39.42 6.26 9.31
C PHE A 208 -38.53 5.84 10.48
N ALA A 209 -37.23 5.91 10.26
CA ALA A 209 -36.18 5.75 11.25
C ALA A 209 -35.56 7.11 11.58
N TYR A 210 -35.33 7.36 12.87
CA TYR A 210 -34.77 8.61 13.39
C TYR A 210 -33.32 8.40 13.80
N VAL A 211 -32.39 8.78 12.93
CA VAL A 211 -30.98 8.38 12.98
C VAL A 211 -30.08 9.57 13.34
N PRO A 212 -29.28 9.50 14.41
CA PRO A 212 -28.26 10.52 14.71
C PRO A 212 -27.18 10.59 13.62
N LEU A 213 -26.54 11.76 13.47
CA LEU A 213 -25.47 11.97 12.49
C LEU A 213 -24.33 10.92 12.60
N ARG A 214 -23.97 10.47 13.81
CA ARG A 214 -22.95 9.42 14.01
C ARG A 214 -23.33 8.10 13.35
N ASP A 215 -24.60 7.74 13.36
CA ASP A 215 -25.09 6.46 12.86
C ASP A 215 -25.48 6.52 11.36
N ILE A 216 -25.66 7.72 10.79
CA ILE A 216 -25.94 7.89 9.36
C ILE A 216 -24.81 7.34 8.48
N VAL A 217 -23.57 7.34 9.01
CA VAL A 217 -22.40 6.82 8.32
C VAL A 217 -22.61 5.35 7.94
N ALA A 218 -23.28 4.56 8.78
CA ALA A 218 -23.58 3.16 8.46
C ALA A 218 -24.51 3.02 7.24
N ILE A 219 -25.53 3.89 7.15
CA ILE A 219 -26.47 3.91 6.01
C ILE A 219 -25.73 4.27 4.72
N VAL A 220 -24.93 5.34 4.76
CA VAL A 220 -24.15 5.80 3.61
C VAL A 220 -23.15 4.73 3.14
N LEU A 221 -22.46 4.06 4.07
CA LEU A 221 -21.52 2.99 3.75
C LEU A 221 -22.22 1.80 3.06
N ASN A 222 -23.42 1.44 3.50
CA ASN A 222 -24.18 0.34 2.91
C ASN A 222 -24.65 0.64 1.51
N GLU A 223 -25.14 1.86 1.28
CA GLU A 223 -25.55 2.27 -0.04
C GLU A 223 -24.34 2.37 -0.99
N PHE A 224 -23.21 2.91 -0.50
CA PHE A 224 -21.95 2.91 -1.23
C PHE A 224 -21.55 1.48 -1.62
N ARG A 225 -21.62 0.51 -0.69
CA ARG A 225 -21.35 -0.90 -0.93
C ARG A 225 -22.24 -1.46 -2.05
N ALA A 226 -23.54 -1.21 -1.98
CA ALA A 226 -24.51 -1.70 -2.96
C ALA A 226 -24.24 -1.13 -4.36
N LYS A 227 -24.04 0.19 -4.45
CA LYS A 227 -23.73 0.89 -5.70
C LYS A 227 -22.40 0.43 -6.30
N LEU A 228 -21.35 0.32 -5.48
CA LEU A 228 -20.03 -0.15 -5.91
C LEU A 228 -20.06 -1.60 -6.40
N SER A 229 -20.75 -2.48 -5.67
CA SER A 229 -20.94 -3.88 -6.07
C SER A 229 -21.62 -4.00 -7.43
N LYS A 230 -22.72 -3.25 -7.63
CA LYS A 230 -23.42 -3.18 -8.94
C LYS A 230 -22.50 -2.64 -10.03
N ALA A 231 -21.74 -1.58 -9.76
CA ALA A 231 -20.82 -0.99 -10.73
C ALA A 231 -19.72 -1.97 -11.14
N LEU A 232 -19.11 -2.71 -10.21
CA LEU A 232 -18.10 -3.73 -10.51
C LEU A 232 -18.66 -4.86 -11.37
N ALA A 233 -19.90 -5.30 -11.09
CA ALA A 233 -20.56 -6.32 -11.92
C ALA A 233 -20.79 -5.83 -13.35
N LEU A 234 -21.19 -4.57 -13.54
CA LEU A 234 -21.34 -3.97 -14.87
C LEU A 234 -19.99 -3.81 -15.58
N THR A 235 -18.94 -3.38 -14.87
CA THR A 235 -17.59 -3.28 -15.40
C THR A 235 -17.07 -4.63 -15.87
N ALA A 236 -17.25 -5.70 -15.07
CA ALA A 236 -16.83 -7.05 -15.43
C ALA A 236 -17.48 -7.55 -16.73
N ARG A 237 -18.78 -7.26 -16.93
CA ARG A 237 -19.50 -7.62 -18.16
C ARG A 237 -18.95 -6.93 -19.40
N SER A 238 -18.48 -5.69 -19.25
CA SER A 238 -17.91 -4.89 -20.35
C SER A 238 -16.40 -5.04 -20.48
N LEU A 239 -15.74 -5.75 -19.57
CA LEU A 239 -14.30 -5.90 -19.51
C LEU A 239 -13.69 -6.52 -20.79
N PRO A 240 -14.29 -7.54 -21.45
CA PRO A 240 -13.71 -8.15 -22.64
C PRO A 240 -13.37 -7.17 -23.77
N ALA A 241 -14.15 -6.09 -23.93
CA ALA A 241 -13.89 -5.04 -24.92
C ALA A 241 -12.63 -4.19 -24.60
N VAL A 242 -12.20 -4.20 -23.33
CA VAL A 242 -10.96 -3.56 -22.86
C VAL A 242 -9.80 -4.57 -22.88
N GLN A 243 -10.08 -5.86 -22.73
CA GLN A 243 -9.05 -6.90 -22.73
C GLN A 243 -8.41 -7.13 -24.09
N SER A 244 -9.04 -6.70 -25.19
CA SER A 244 -8.40 -6.68 -26.50
C SER A 244 -7.27 -5.65 -26.61
N ASP A 245 -7.12 -4.73 -25.65
CA ASP A 245 -6.01 -3.77 -25.63
C ASP A 245 -4.78 -4.36 -24.93
N GLU A 246 -3.78 -4.72 -25.75
CA GLU A 246 -2.47 -5.26 -25.35
C GLU A 246 -1.75 -4.41 -24.28
N ARG A 247 -2.03 -3.10 -24.19
CA ARG A 247 -1.35 -2.21 -23.23
C ARG A 247 -1.92 -2.35 -21.83
N LEU A 248 -3.21 -2.63 -21.71
CA LEU A 248 -3.92 -2.68 -20.43
C LEU A 248 -3.89 -4.07 -19.81
N GLN A 249 -3.83 -5.12 -20.63
CA GLN A 249 -3.86 -6.51 -20.14
C GLN A 249 -2.76 -6.83 -19.12
N PRO A 250 -1.47 -6.58 -19.39
CA PRO A 250 -0.42 -6.88 -18.42
C PRO A 250 -0.64 -6.08 -17.14
N LEU A 251 -0.97 -4.80 -17.26
CA LEU A 251 -1.15 -3.92 -16.10
C LEU A 251 -2.29 -4.38 -15.19
N LEU A 252 -3.45 -4.73 -15.75
CA LEU A 252 -4.60 -5.18 -14.95
C LEU A 252 -4.36 -6.50 -14.24
N ASN A 253 -3.66 -7.45 -14.89
CA ASN A 253 -3.30 -8.73 -14.28
C ASN A 253 -2.22 -8.57 -13.20
N HIS A 254 -1.31 -7.60 -13.39
CA HIS A 254 -0.26 -7.31 -12.44
C HIS A 254 -0.78 -6.55 -11.20
N LEU A 255 -1.76 -5.66 -11.30
CA LEU A 255 -2.19 -4.83 -10.16
C LEU A 255 -2.65 -5.63 -8.92
N SER A 256 -3.27 -6.79 -9.10
CA SER A 256 -3.74 -7.64 -7.99
C SER A 256 -2.63 -8.44 -7.31
N HIS A 257 -1.59 -8.83 -8.05
CA HIS A 257 -0.55 -9.77 -7.57
C HIS A 257 0.86 -9.16 -7.47
N SER A 258 1.08 -8.01 -8.09
CA SER A 258 2.40 -7.41 -8.22
C SER A 258 2.83 -6.67 -6.96
N TYR A 259 4.15 -6.68 -6.81
CA TYR A 259 4.86 -5.98 -5.78
C TYR A 259 4.76 -4.46 -6.01
N THR A 260 4.17 -3.76 -5.03
CA THR A 260 4.02 -2.30 -5.08
C THR A 260 5.06 -1.59 -4.21
N GLY A 261 6.09 -2.29 -3.73
CA GLY A 261 7.13 -1.69 -2.90
C GLY A 261 8.28 -1.12 -3.73
N GLN A 262 9.39 -0.81 -3.07
CA GLN A 262 10.55 -0.20 -3.70
C GLN A 262 11.31 -1.22 -4.54
N ASP A 263 11.67 -0.88 -5.78
CA ASP A 263 12.51 -1.76 -6.59
C ASP A 263 13.89 -1.94 -5.94
N TYR A 264 14.18 -3.17 -5.54
CA TYR A 264 15.48 -3.56 -5.00
C TYR A 264 16.47 -3.99 -6.08
N THR A 265 16.13 -3.78 -7.35
CA THR A 265 17.01 -4.02 -8.48
C THR A 265 18.15 -2.99 -8.44
N ILE A 266 19.36 -3.47 -8.11
CA ILE A 266 20.64 -2.75 -8.02
C ILE A 266 20.79 -1.76 -6.84
N GLN A 267 21.35 -2.27 -5.74
CA GLN A 267 22.42 -1.58 -5.01
C GLN A 267 23.65 -2.51 -5.03
N LYS A 268 24.79 -2.03 -5.51
CA LYS A 268 26.08 -2.74 -5.41
C LYS A 268 26.51 -2.79 -3.94
N ASN A 269 25.94 -3.71 -3.17
CA ASN A 269 26.34 -3.92 -1.79
C ASN A 269 27.55 -4.85 -1.79
N ALA A 270 28.73 -4.29 -1.53
CA ALA A 270 29.97 -5.02 -1.43
C ALA A 270 30.07 -5.71 -0.06
N GLY A 271 29.56 -6.94 0.03
CA GLY A 271 29.93 -7.88 1.09
C GLY A 271 31.13 -8.72 0.68
N LYS A 272 32.15 -8.85 1.54
CA LYS A 272 33.28 -9.77 1.33
C LYS A 272 32.86 -11.18 1.76
N ILE A 273 33.04 -12.17 0.87
CA ILE A 273 32.83 -13.60 1.15
C ILE A 273 34.14 -14.33 0.83
N SER A 274 34.56 -15.25 1.69
CA SER A 274 35.85 -15.98 1.61
C SER A 274 35.89 -17.04 0.50
N LEU A 275 37.10 -17.38 0.03
CA LEU A 275 37.44 -17.99 -1.26
C LEU A 275 37.74 -19.50 -1.25
N ASP A 276 37.32 -20.28 -0.26
CA ASP A 276 37.94 -21.60 -0.06
C ASP A 276 37.23 -22.82 -0.68
N GLN A 277 36.37 -22.68 -1.70
CA GLN A 277 35.81 -23.81 -2.48
C GLN A 277 35.46 -23.48 -3.94
N ILE A 278 36.44 -23.06 -4.75
CA ILE A 278 36.21 -22.49 -6.10
C ILE A 278 36.04 -23.54 -7.22
N ASP A 279 36.76 -24.66 -7.19
CA ASP A 279 36.91 -25.51 -8.39
C ASP A 279 35.70 -26.40 -8.75
N SER A 280 34.91 -26.82 -7.77
CA SER A 280 33.64 -27.57 -8.01
C SER A 280 32.48 -26.61 -8.33
N PHE A 281 32.54 -25.39 -7.79
CA PHE A 281 31.55 -24.34 -7.99
C PHE A 281 31.58 -23.75 -9.41
N ASP A 282 32.77 -23.60 -9.99
CA ASP A 282 32.94 -22.94 -11.28
C ASP A 282 32.30 -23.70 -12.45
N LYS A 283 32.24 -25.03 -12.40
CA LYS A 283 31.68 -25.86 -13.47
C LYS A 283 30.16 -25.97 -13.47
N GLY A 284 29.50 -25.76 -12.32
CA GLY A 284 28.03 -25.94 -12.19
C GLY A 284 27.24 -24.67 -11.92
N TYR A 285 27.83 -23.68 -11.23
CA TYR A 285 27.09 -22.55 -10.65
C TYR A 285 27.58 -21.18 -11.11
N SER A 286 28.85 -21.05 -11.48
CA SER A 286 29.48 -19.77 -11.84
C SER A 286 28.82 -19.08 -13.03
N TYR A 287 28.45 -19.82 -14.08
CA TYR A 287 27.68 -19.29 -15.20
C TYR A 287 26.33 -18.70 -14.75
N ASN A 288 25.54 -19.46 -13.99
CA ASN A 288 24.23 -19.02 -13.52
C ASN A 288 24.32 -17.78 -12.61
N ILE A 289 25.35 -17.70 -11.78
CA ILE A 289 25.58 -16.55 -10.89
C ILE A 289 26.02 -15.33 -11.69
N ARG A 290 26.97 -15.47 -12.61
CA ARG A 290 27.40 -14.36 -13.48
C ARG A 290 26.26 -13.88 -14.38
N HIS A 291 25.44 -14.79 -14.88
CA HIS A 291 24.20 -14.46 -15.60
C HIS A 291 23.22 -13.70 -14.70
N SER A 292 23.03 -14.15 -13.45
CA SER A 292 22.15 -13.51 -12.47
C SER A 292 22.55 -12.06 -12.14
N PHE A 293 23.86 -11.77 -12.14
CA PHE A 293 24.40 -10.42 -11.97
C PHE A 293 24.53 -9.63 -13.29
N GLY A 294 23.97 -10.14 -14.40
CA GLY A 294 24.03 -9.50 -15.72
C GLY A 294 25.44 -9.41 -16.33
N LYS A 295 26.40 -10.18 -15.79
CA LYS A 295 27.80 -10.22 -16.26
C LYS A 295 28.00 -11.15 -17.46
N GLU A 296 27.04 -12.02 -17.75
CA GLU A 296 27.04 -12.96 -18.89
C GLU A 296 25.64 -13.01 -19.55
N GLY A 297 25.54 -13.46 -20.81
CA GLY A 297 24.27 -13.57 -21.55
C GLY A 297 23.66 -12.23 -22.02
N LYS A 298 22.32 -12.12 -22.01
CA LYS A 298 21.57 -10.91 -22.44
C LYS A 298 21.72 -9.70 -21.48
N ARG A 299 22.61 -9.77 -20.49
CA ARG A 299 22.77 -8.78 -19.41
C ARG A 299 21.46 -8.50 -18.68
N THR A 300 20.67 -9.55 -18.45
CA THR A 300 19.37 -9.46 -17.79
C THR A 300 19.57 -9.18 -16.31
N ASP A 301 18.96 -8.10 -15.83
CA ASP A 301 19.03 -7.66 -14.44
C ASP A 301 17.96 -8.41 -13.62
N TYR A 302 18.37 -9.40 -12.84
CA TYR A 302 17.45 -10.21 -12.07
C TYR A 302 17.00 -9.47 -10.81
N THR A 303 15.73 -9.05 -10.81
CA THR A 303 15.11 -8.43 -9.63
C THR A 303 14.95 -9.45 -8.49
N PRO A 304 15.44 -9.14 -7.28
CA PRO A 304 15.16 -9.93 -6.08
C PRO A 304 13.66 -10.18 -5.89
N PHE A 305 13.31 -11.34 -5.35
CA PHE A 305 11.90 -11.70 -5.23
C PHE A 305 11.21 -10.93 -4.09
N SER A 306 10.05 -10.35 -4.42
CA SER A 306 9.15 -9.77 -3.43
C SER A 306 8.49 -10.81 -2.54
N CYS A 307 7.97 -10.40 -1.38
CA CYS A 307 7.22 -11.31 -0.51
C CYS A 307 6.05 -11.96 -1.25
N LEU A 308 5.28 -11.18 -2.04
CA LEU A 308 4.15 -11.71 -2.81
C LEU A 308 4.59 -12.74 -3.84
N LYS A 309 5.70 -12.50 -4.55
CA LYS A 309 6.25 -13.48 -5.50
C LYS A 309 6.64 -14.77 -4.77
N ILE A 310 7.33 -14.66 -3.64
CA ILE A 310 7.72 -15.82 -2.82
C ILE A 310 6.50 -16.58 -2.25
N ILE A 311 5.42 -15.87 -1.91
CA ILE A 311 4.20 -16.47 -1.32
C ILE A 311 3.34 -17.17 -2.38
N LEU A 312 3.27 -16.62 -3.60
CA LEU A 312 2.32 -17.05 -4.62
C LEU A 312 2.93 -17.93 -5.71
N THR A 313 4.25 -17.90 -5.89
CA THR A 313 4.93 -18.62 -6.99
C THR A 313 5.91 -19.67 -6.46
N ASN A 314 5.99 -20.82 -7.16
CA ASN A 314 6.93 -21.92 -6.89
C ASN A 314 6.94 -22.41 -5.42
N PRO A 315 5.85 -23.06 -4.95
CA PRO A 315 5.83 -23.63 -3.61
C PRO A 315 6.95 -24.68 -3.44
N PRO A 316 7.60 -24.74 -2.26
CA PRO A 316 8.70 -25.68 -2.01
C PRO A 316 8.21 -27.14 -1.96
N GLY A 317 8.99 -28.05 -2.55
CA GLY A 317 8.80 -29.50 -2.45
C GLY A 317 9.57 -30.14 -1.28
N GLN A 318 9.57 -31.47 -1.21
CA GLN A 318 10.40 -32.19 -0.23
C GLN A 318 11.89 -31.98 -0.54
N GLY A 319 12.65 -31.52 0.45
CA GLY A 319 14.08 -31.20 0.30
C GLY A 319 14.36 -29.75 -0.11
N ASP A 320 13.33 -28.97 -0.44
CA ASP A 320 13.47 -27.54 -0.71
C ASP A 320 13.35 -26.71 0.57
N TYR A 321 14.16 -25.65 0.66
CA TYR A 321 14.16 -24.72 1.80
C TYR A 321 13.83 -23.27 1.40
N HIS A 322 13.35 -23.04 0.18
CA HIS A 322 12.87 -21.72 -0.27
C HIS A 322 11.39 -21.49 0.10
N GLY A 323 10.89 -20.28 -0.17
CA GLY A 323 9.51 -19.91 0.08
C GLY A 323 9.31 -19.11 1.37
N CYS A 324 8.08 -18.67 1.62
CA CYS A 324 7.73 -17.93 2.83
C CYS A 324 7.42 -18.91 3.96
N PRO A 325 8.13 -18.87 5.11
CA PRO A 325 7.89 -19.80 6.21
C PRO A 325 6.49 -19.65 6.80
N PHE A 326 5.97 -18.43 6.88
CA PHE A 326 4.63 -18.14 7.38
C PHE A 326 3.51 -18.67 6.47
N ARG A 327 3.79 -19.00 5.20
CA ARG A 327 2.83 -19.56 4.25
C ARG A 327 3.02 -21.06 4.02
N HIS A 328 4.27 -21.51 3.87
CA HIS A 328 4.61 -22.84 3.36
C HIS A 328 5.06 -23.82 4.42
N SER A 329 5.51 -23.37 5.60
CA SER A 329 5.77 -24.30 6.71
C SER A 329 4.45 -24.76 7.31
N ASP A 330 4.38 -26.01 7.74
CA ASP A 330 3.24 -26.48 8.53
C ASP A 330 3.20 -25.74 9.88
N PRO A 331 2.00 -25.55 10.48
CA PRO A 331 1.87 -24.75 11.69
C PRO A 331 2.68 -25.26 12.89
N GLU A 332 2.83 -26.58 13.04
CA GLU A 332 3.55 -27.18 14.17
C GLU A 332 5.06 -27.01 14.02
N LEU A 333 5.60 -27.24 12.82
CA LEU A 333 7.00 -26.96 12.51
C LEU A 333 7.32 -25.47 12.61
N LEU A 334 6.42 -24.60 12.15
CA LEU A 334 6.59 -23.15 12.27
C LEU A 334 6.67 -22.75 13.75
N LYS A 335 5.79 -23.30 14.59
CA LYS A 335 5.81 -23.09 16.04
C LYS A 335 7.14 -23.54 16.65
N GLN A 336 7.62 -24.74 16.31
CA GLN A 336 8.92 -25.24 16.78
C GLN A 336 10.09 -24.35 16.35
N LYS A 337 10.09 -23.85 15.09
CA LYS A 337 11.09 -22.89 14.61
C LYS A 337 11.05 -21.57 15.38
N LEU A 338 9.86 -21.02 15.62
CA LEU A 338 9.73 -19.77 16.38
C LEU A 338 10.16 -19.94 17.85
N GLN A 339 9.92 -21.12 18.45
CA GLN A 339 10.42 -21.45 19.78
C GLN A 339 11.95 -21.52 19.81
N SER A 340 12.59 -22.10 18.80
CA SER A 340 14.06 -22.15 18.72
C SER A 340 14.67 -20.76 18.51
N TYR A 341 13.94 -19.83 17.88
CA TYR A 341 14.30 -18.41 17.77
C TYR A 341 14.03 -17.60 19.05
N LYS A 342 13.65 -18.27 20.16
CA LYS A 342 13.41 -17.67 21.48
C LYS A 342 12.28 -16.64 21.49
N ILE A 343 11.30 -16.78 20.59
CA ILE A 343 10.08 -15.96 20.63
C ILE A 343 9.20 -16.40 21.79
N SER A 344 8.59 -15.44 22.49
CA SER A 344 7.71 -15.73 23.63
C SER A 344 6.50 -16.57 23.20
N PRO A 345 6.00 -17.52 24.02
CA PRO A 345 4.85 -18.36 23.66
C PRO A 345 3.60 -17.54 23.29
N ALA A 346 3.36 -16.43 23.98
CA ALA A 346 2.27 -15.50 23.65
C ALA A 346 2.46 -14.87 22.27
N GLY A 347 3.70 -14.46 21.93
CA GLY A 347 4.03 -13.92 20.62
C GLY A 347 3.87 -14.93 19.48
N ILE A 348 4.24 -16.19 19.72
CA ILE A 348 4.05 -17.28 18.76
C ILE A 348 2.56 -17.47 18.43
N ASN A 349 1.69 -17.46 19.45
CA ASN A 349 0.24 -17.58 19.22
C ASN A 349 -0.29 -16.41 18.37
N GLN A 350 0.13 -15.18 18.62
CA GLN A 350 -0.24 -14.02 17.79
C GLN A 350 0.20 -14.19 16.33
N ILE A 351 1.44 -14.65 16.10
CA ILE A 351 1.95 -14.91 14.75
C ILE A 351 1.13 -16.02 14.06
N LEU A 352 0.82 -17.11 14.76
CA LEU A 352 0.05 -18.22 14.21
C LEU A 352 -1.39 -17.81 13.89
N ASP A 353 -2.01 -16.94 14.69
CA ASP A 353 -3.36 -16.42 14.39
C ASP A 353 -3.37 -15.53 13.14
N LEU A 354 -2.31 -14.71 12.93
CA LEU A 354 -2.13 -13.97 11.69
C LEU A 354 -1.94 -14.90 10.48
N VAL A 355 -1.20 -16.00 10.65
CA VAL A 355 -1.01 -17.04 9.60
C VAL A 355 -2.33 -17.72 9.25
N LYS A 356 -3.17 -18.06 10.24
CA LYS A 356 -4.53 -18.61 10.01
C LYS A 356 -5.41 -17.62 9.23
N GLY A 357 -5.28 -16.33 9.52
CA GLY A 357 -5.92 -15.25 8.77
C GLY A 357 -5.33 -14.99 7.38
N THR A 358 -4.33 -15.76 6.94
CA THR A 358 -3.59 -15.58 5.67
C THR A 358 -2.79 -14.27 5.57
N HIS A 359 -2.55 -13.59 6.69
CA HIS A 359 -1.80 -12.34 6.77
C HIS A 359 -0.29 -12.58 6.95
N TYR A 360 0.32 -13.33 6.03
CA TYR A 360 1.70 -13.83 6.16
C TYR A 360 2.76 -12.74 6.31
N GLN A 361 2.58 -11.61 5.62
CA GLN A 361 3.52 -10.48 5.68
C GLN A 361 3.40 -9.73 7.01
N VAL A 362 2.19 -9.61 7.56
CA VAL A 362 1.93 -9.03 8.88
C VAL A 362 2.47 -9.95 9.98
N ALA A 363 2.34 -11.26 9.82
CA ALA A 363 2.99 -12.24 10.70
C ALA A 363 4.52 -12.06 10.73
N CYS A 364 5.13 -11.80 9.56
CA CYS A 364 6.56 -11.50 9.46
C CYS A 364 6.94 -10.15 10.09
N GLN A 365 6.08 -9.12 10.01
CA GLN A 365 6.26 -7.86 10.75
C GLN A 365 6.19 -8.10 12.26
N LYS A 366 5.25 -8.92 12.71
CA LYS A 366 5.11 -9.23 14.13
C LYS A 366 6.33 -9.98 14.67
N TYR A 367 6.89 -10.87 13.87
CA TYR A 367 8.19 -11.48 14.15
C TYR A 367 9.32 -10.44 14.20
N PHE A 368 9.38 -9.49 13.26
CA PHE A 368 10.37 -8.41 13.25
C PHE A 368 10.33 -7.58 14.54
N GLU A 369 9.14 -7.20 14.99
CA GLU A 369 8.90 -6.46 16.23
C GLU A 369 9.47 -7.20 17.44
N MET A 370 9.22 -8.51 17.52
CA MET A 370 9.66 -9.35 18.64
C MET A 370 11.18 -9.53 18.69
N ILE A 371 11.85 -9.71 17.56
CA ILE A 371 13.31 -9.91 17.55
C ILE A 371 14.11 -8.63 17.75
N HIS A 372 13.52 -7.47 17.46
CA HIS A 372 14.16 -6.15 17.65
C HIS A 372 13.68 -5.45 18.93
N ASN A 373 12.78 -6.07 19.70
CA ASN A 373 12.18 -5.51 20.91
C ASN A 373 11.55 -4.12 20.68
N VAL A 374 10.83 -3.97 19.56
CA VAL A 374 10.09 -2.74 19.23
C VAL A 374 8.59 -3.01 19.24
N ASP A 375 7.80 -2.07 19.78
CA ASP A 375 6.34 -2.20 19.81
C ASP A 375 5.70 -2.02 18.43
N ASP A 376 6.38 -1.29 17.55
CA ASP A 376 5.94 -0.98 16.19
C ASP A 376 7.16 -0.86 15.26
N CYS A 377 7.16 -1.60 14.15
CA CYS A 377 8.23 -1.53 13.17
C CYS A 377 8.21 -0.24 12.33
N GLY A 378 7.06 0.47 12.26
CA GLY A 378 6.96 1.77 11.60
C GLY A 378 6.96 1.72 10.05
N PHE A 379 6.86 0.52 9.46
CA PHE A 379 6.73 0.34 8.00
C PHE A 379 5.86 -0.87 7.67
N SER A 380 5.30 -0.89 6.46
CA SER A 380 4.57 -2.05 5.95
C SER A 380 5.50 -2.95 5.14
N LEU A 381 5.89 -4.09 5.70
CA LEU A 381 6.79 -5.06 5.06
C LEU A 381 6.18 -5.66 3.79
N ASN A 382 6.91 -5.57 2.69
CA ASN A 382 6.51 -6.20 1.42
C ASN A 382 7.65 -6.93 0.68
N HIS A 383 8.89 -6.87 1.17
CA HIS A 383 10.05 -7.50 0.53
C HIS A 383 11.13 -7.96 1.53
N PRO A 384 11.80 -9.10 1.33
CA PRO A 384 12.88 -9.56 2.22
C PRO A 384 14.02 -8.55 2.39
N ASN A 385 14.51 -7.93 1.32
CA ASN A 385 15.51 -6.87 1.43
C ASN A 385 15.05 -5.67 2.27
N GLN A 386 13.75 -5.33 2.27
CA GLN A 386 13.21 -4.28 3.16
C GLN A 386 13.41 -4.69 4.62
N PHE A 387 13.01 -5.93 4.98
CA PHE A 387 13.22 -6.48 6.32
C PHE A 387 14.69 -6.38 6.73
N PHE A 388 15.61 -6.76 5.83
CA PHE A 388 17.04 -6.71 6.08
C PHE A 388 17.54 -5.29 6.34
N PHE A 389 17.22 -4.33 5.47
CA PHE A 389 17.68 -2.95 5.63
C PHE A 389 17.12 -2.30 6.90
N GLU A 390 15.85 -2.55 7.21
CA GLU A 390 15.23 -2.05 8.43
C GLU A 390 15.83 -2.68 9.69
N SER A 391 16.15 -3.97 9.65
CA SER A 391 16.87 -4.65 10.73
C SER A 391 18.27 -4.05 10.94
N GLN A 392 19.01 -3.84 9.85
CA GLN A 392 20.33 -3.20 9.90
C GLN A 392 20.25 -1.76 10.43
N ARG A 393 19.20 -1.02 10.09
CA ARG A 393 18.98 0.34 10.58
C ARG A 393 18.79 0.38 12.10
N ILE A 394 18.07 -0.60 12.66
CA ILE A 394 17.89 -0.71 14.12
C ILE A 394 19.20 -1.12 14.80
N LEU A 395 19.90 -2.12 14.27
CA LEU A 395 21.12 -2.66 14.89
C LEU A 395 22.31 -1.69 14.86
N ASN A 396 22.47 -0.93 13.78
CA ASN A 396 23.63 -0.04 13.61
C ASN A 396 23.39 1.38 14.17
N GLY A 397 22.17 1.68 14.63
CA GLY A 397 21.69 3.05 14.86
C GLY A 397 21.69 3.86 13.55
N SER A 398 21.12 5.06 13.55
CA SER A 398 20.99 5.95 12.37
C SER A 398 22.32 6.49 11.79
N LYS A 399 23.39 5.68 11.74
CA LYS A 399 24.52 5.94 10.86
C LYS A 399 24.09 5.53 9.45
N ASP A 400 23.65 6.51 8.67
CA ASP A 400 23.54 6.36 7.23
C ASP A 400 24.80 5.66 6.72
N ILE A 401 24.63 4.49 6.09
CA ILE A 401 25.66 3.92 5.25
C ILE A 401 25.97 5.03 4.25
N ARG A 402 27.16 5.62 4.34
CA ARG A 402 27.59 6.77 3.53
C ARG A 402 27.19 6.50 2.09
N LYS A 403 26.27 7.31 1.57
CA LYS A 403 26.16 7.56 0.13
C LYS A 403 27.52 8.09 -0.32
N GLU A 404 28.41 7.22 -0.75
CA GLU A 404 29.49 7.65 -1.63
C GLU A 404 28.84 8.03 -2.95
N SER A 405 28.70 9.33 -3.15
CA SER A 405 28.41 9.94 -4.44
C SER A 405 29.59 9.62 -5.37
N ILE A 406 29.48 8.53 -6.13
CA ILE A 406 30.32 8.34 -7.30
C ILE A 406 29.84 9.35 -8.33
N GLN A 407 30.67 10.34 -8.62
CA GLN A 407 30.42 11.29 -9.69
C GLN A 407 30.28 10.51 -11.02
N PRO A 408 29.29 10.85 -11.87
CA PRO A 408 29.20 10.24 -13.18
C PRO A 408 30.37 10.75 -14.04
N GLU A 409 31.31 9.87 -14.38
CA GLU A 409 32.26 10.15 -15.46
C GLU A 409 31.48 10.32 -16.75
N THR A 410 31.40 11.56 -17.23
CA THR A 410 30.98 11.91 -18.58
C THR A 410 31.85 11.18 -19.61
N PRO A 411 31.28 10.57 -20.66
CA PRO A 411 32.06 9.97 -21.74
C PRO A 411 32.71 11.09 -22.57
N GLN A 412 34.03 11.27 -22.43
CA GLN A 412 34.76 12.15 -23.34
C GLN A 412 34.95 11.48 -24.71
N PRO A 413 34.76 12.23 -25.82
CA PRO A 413 34.92 11.74 -27.17
C PRO A 413 36.41 11.57 -27.52
N LYS A 414 36.75 10.49 -28.21
CA LYS A 414 38.08 10.28 -28.82
C LYS A 414 38.40 11.41 -29.80
N PRO A 415 39.60 12.00 -29.74
CA PRO A 415 40.21 12.63 -30.90
C PRO A 415 41.26 11.71 -31.53
N SER A 416 41.32 11.87 -32.84
CA SER A 416 42.14 11.23 -33.85
C SER A 416 43.66 11.36 -33.65
N VAL A 417 44.35 10.33 -34.16
CA VAL A 417 45.79 10.23 -34.40
C VAL A 417 46.34 11.45 -35.16
N GLN A 418 47.39 12.08 -34.65
CA GLN A 418 48.42 12.77 -35.45
C GLN A 418 49.77 12.79 -34.71
N LYS A 419 50.82 12.56 -35.50
CA LYS A 419 52.25 12.42 -35.13
C LYS A 419 52.86 13.75 -34.66
N THR A 420 53.76 13.74 -33.66
CA THR A 420 55.17 14.18 -33.75
C THR A 420 55.96 13.97 -32.45
N LYS A 421 57.28 13.88 -32.62
CA LYS A 421 58.38 13.56 -31.70
C LYS A 421 58.56 14.57 -30.56
N ASP A 422 58.97 14.12 -29.37
CA ASP A 422 60.31 14.33 -28.78
C ASP A 422 60.36 13.82 -27.33
N ALA A 423 61.58 13.69 -26.83
CA ALA A 423 62.05 12.69 -25.89
C ALA A 423 62.03 13.07 -24.39
N SER A 424 62.09 12.01 -23.57
CA SER A 424 62.81 11.86 -22.29
C SER A 424 62.50 12.74 -21.07
N SER A 425 62.56 12.07 -19.90
CA SER A 425 62.29 12.54 -18.52
C SER A 425 60.79 12.54 -18.17
N ALA A 426 60.29 11.85 -17.14
CA ALA A 426 60.87 11.41 -15.89
C ALA A 426 60.28 10.04 -15.46
N LEU A 427 60.89 8.95 -15.94
CA LEU A 427 60.68 7.59 -15.45
C LEU A 427 61.71 7.32 -14.34
N ALA A 428 61.62 8.10 -13.27
CA ALA A 428 62.50 8.02 -12.09
C ALA A 428 61.86 8.78 -10.92
N CYS A 429 60.71 8.30 -10.45
CA CYS A 429 60.17 8.56 -9.11
C CYS A 429 58.91 7.70 -8.97
N LEU A 430 59.06 6.51 -8.36
CA LEU A 430 58.05 5.74 -7.60
C LEU A 430 58.42 4.26 -7.42
N ASN A 431 59.52 3.77 -8.01
CA ASN A 431 60.14 2.51 -7.61
C ASN A 431 61.30 2.76 -6.64
N SER A 432 60.98 3.15 -5.41
CA SER A 432 61.84 2.92 -4.24
C SER A 432 61.07 3.25 -2.98
N SER A 433 60.35 2.29 -2.40
CA SER A 433 60.20 2.17 -0.94
C SER A 433 59.42 0.91 -0.61
N LEU A 434 60.16 -0.07 -0.11
CA LEU A 434 59.76 -1.09 0.88
C LEU A 434 59.12 -2.39 0.34
N GLU A 435 59.96 -3.19 -0.31
CA GLU A 435 60.08 -4.63 0.02
C GLU A 435 61.23 -4.79 1.04
N MET A 436 61.22 -5.88 1.83
CA MET A 436 61.96 -6.22 3.09
C MET A 436 61.09 -5.93 4.34
N ASP A 437 60.66 -6.87 5.18
CA ASP A 437 61.12 -8.23 5.51
C ASP A 437 59.92 -9.18 5.71
N MET A 438 60.00 -10.38 5.13
CA MET A 438 58.97 -11.43 5.22
C MET A 438 59.69 -12.75 5.54
N GLU A 439 60.34 -12.80 6.71
CA GLU A 439 61.07 -14.00 7.19
C GLU A 439 61.20 -14.05 8.74
N THR A 440 60.19 -13.55 9.48
CA THR A 440 60.21 -13.60 10.97
C THR A 440 58.82 -13.73 11.61
N LEU A 441 57.94 -14.55 11.03
CA LEU A 441 56.65 -14.86 11.65
C LEU A 441 56.17 -16.30 11.39
N GLU A 442 57.08 -17.27 11.34
CA GLU A 442 56.74 -18.71 11.42
C GLU A 442 57.03 -19.34 12.80
N ASP A 443 57.62 -18.61 13.75
CA ASP A 443 57.95 -19.13 15.09
C ASP A 443 56.96 -18.74 16.21
N TYR A 444 55.71 -18.37 15.90
CA TYR A 444 54.69 -18.04 16.92
C TYR A 444 53.47 -18.99 16.96
N PHE A 445 53.53 -20.12 16.24
CA PHE A 445 52.51 -21.19 16.32
C PHE A 445 53.15 -22.59 16.40
N SER A 446 54.18 -22.74 17.22
CA SER A 446 54.67 -24.06 17.64
C SER A 446 55.20 -24.00 19.07
N GLU A 447 54.28 -24.00 20.03
CA GLU A 447 54.35 -24.74 21.31
C GLU A 447 52.97 -24.81 21.97
#